data_AF-A0A0F5ZRE1-F1
#
_entry.id   AF-A0A0F5ZRE1-F1
#
_cell.length_a   1.000
_cell.length_b   1.000
_cell.length_c   1.000
_cell.angle_alpha   90.00
_cell.angle_beta   90.00
_cell.angle_gamma   90.00
#
_symmetry.space_group_name_H-M   'P 1'
#
loop_
_entity.id
_entity.type
_entity.pdbx_description
1 polymer ?
#
loop_
_entity_poly.entity_id
_entity_poly.type
_entity_poly.pdbx_seq_one_letter_code
_entity_poly.pdbx_strand_id
1 'polypeptide(L)'
;MTRPEQVTTGEELARLHRSQGYSKIAVHFVIERDGSIYDGRPLNQPGALAGKHNQSAYQVCLLGGVNDAMQPEDNFTEAQHAALRRLLAAYGKPVVWAPDFPR
;
A
#
# COMPACT_ATOMS: atom_id res chain seq x y z
N MET A 1 -5.68 -3.79 3.92
CA MET A 1 -7.02 -3.20 4.08
C MET A 1 -7.14 -2.72 5.51
N THR A 2 -7.52 -1.46 5.72
CA THR A 2 -7.66 -0.84 7.05
C THR A 2 -8.95 -0.04 7.06
N ARG A 3 -9.68 -0.01 8.19
CA ARG A 3 -10.74 1.00 8.38
C ARG A 3 -10.12 2.40 8.33
N PRO A 4 -10.84 3.44 7.89
CA PRO A 4 -10.32 4.80 7.82
C PRO A 4 -9.72 5.28 9.15
N GLU A 5 -10.30 4.87 10.29
CA GLU A 5 -9.82 5.25 11.63
C GLU A 5 -8.76 4.33 12.26
N GLN A 6 -8.55 3.10 11.79
CA GLN A 6 -7.83 2.07 12.57
C GLN A 6 -6.31 2.11 12.40
N VAL A 7 -5.83 2.55 11.24
CA VAL A 7 -4.41 2.81 10.96
C VAL A 7 -4.35 4.14 10.25
N THR A 8 -3.76 5.14 10.89
CA THR A 8 -3.76 6.51 10.40
C THR A 8 -2.51 6.86 9.59
N THR A 9 -1.39 6.15 9.81
CA THR A 9 -0.10 6.43 9.15
C THR A 9 0.62 5.18 8.65
N GLY A 10 1.55 5.37 7.72
CA GLY A 10 2.46 4.31 7.25
C GLY A 10 3.38 3.80 8.35
N GLU A 11 3.76 4.64 9.32
CA GLU A 11 4.55 4.24 10.47
C GLU A 11 3.79 3.26 11.39
N GLU A 12 2.51 3.55 11.66
CA GLU A 12 1.63 2.66 12.42
C GLU A 12 1.47 1.32 11.70
N LEU A 13 1.29 1.34 10.37
CA LEU A 13 1.25 0.13 9.56
C LEU A 13 2.58 -0.65 9.60
N ALA A 14 3.72 0.05 9.65
CA ALA A 14 5.02 -0.60 9.80
C ALA A 14 5.15 -1.30 11.17
N ARG A 15 4.66 -0.68 12.24
CA ARG A 15 4.61 -1.29 13.58
C ARG A 15 3.73 -2.53 13.60
N LEU A 16 2.54 -2.44 13.00
CA LEU A 16 1.62 -3.57 12.89
C LEU A 16 2.25 -4.74 12.12
N HIS A 17 2.85 -4.50 10.96
CA HIS A 17 3.55 -5.56 10.22
C HIS A 17 4.67 -6.21 11.04
N ARG A 18 5.46 -5.43 11.79
CA ARG A 18 6.49 -6.01 12.68
C ARG A 18 5.88 -6.91 13.76
N SER A 19 4.76 -6.53 14.36
CA SER A 19 4.05 -7.39 15.33
C SER A 19 3.49 -8.67 14.73
N GLN A 20 3.28 -8.72 13.42
CA GLN A 20 2.82 -9.90 12.67
C GLN A 20 3.97 -10.79 12.18
N GLY A 21 5.23 -10.49 12.57
CA GLY A 21 6.40 -11.28 12.22
C GLY A 21 7.09 -10.86 10.91
N TYR A 22 6.66 -9.78 10.26
CA TYR A 22 7.42 -9.22 9.14
C TYR A 22 8.67 -8.52 9.66
N SER A 23 9.79 -8.65 8.95
CA SER A 23 11.04 -7.94 9.29
C SER A 23 10.92 -6.41 9.22
N LYS A 24 10.00 -5.91 8.39
CA LYS A 24 9.73 -4.50 8.06
C LYS A 24 8.29 -4.39 7.57
N ILE A 25 7.81 -3.16 7.33
CA ILE A 25 6.57 -2.93 6.58
C ILE A 25 6.54 -3.76 5.30
N ALA A 26 5.39 -4.28 4.88
CA ALA A 26 5.31 -5.28 3.80
C ALA A 26 5.44 -4.71 2.37
N VAL A 27 5.25 -3.39 2.20
CA VAL A 27 5.17 -2.70 0.91
C VAL A 27 6.26 -1.65 0.75
N HIS A 28 6.44 -1.14 -0.48
CA HIS A 28 7.44 -0.13 -0.80
C HIS A 28 6.92 1.28 -0.49
N PHE A 29 5.64 1.53 -0.76
CA PHE A 29 5.00 2.82 -0.51
C PHE A 29 3.68 2.63 0.21
N VAL A 30 3.38 3.53 1.15
CA VAL A 30 2.03 3.72 1.69
C VAL A 30 1.59 5.12 1.36
N ILE A 31 0.39 5.26 0.80
CA ILE A 31 -0.25 6.56 0.57
C ILE A 31 -1.29 6.77 1.65
N GLU A 32 -1.03 7.71 2.54
CA GLU A 32 -1.91 8.05 3.65
C GLU A 32 -3.14 8.84 3.17
N ARG A 33 -4.12 9.03 4.07
CA ARG A 33 -5.43 9.62 3.71
C ARG A 33 -5.32 11.05 3.17
N ASP A 34 -4.33 11.80 3.63
CA ASP A 34 -4.02 13.16 3.19
C ASP A 34 -3.19 13.23 1.91
N GLY A 35 -2.81 12.08 1.35
CA GLY A 35 -1.96 11.97 0.15
C GLY A 35 -0.46 12.04 0.41
N SER A 36 -0.02 12.12 1.68
CA SER A 36 1.39 11.92 2.01
C SER A 36 1.84 10.50 1.67
N ILE A 37 3.11 10.37 1.32
CA ILE A 37 3.71 9.09 0.93
C ILE A 37 4.73 8.72 2.00
N TYR A 38 4.53 7.55 2.61
CA TYR A 38 5.48 6.94 3.51
C TYR A 38 6.33 5.91 2.74
N ASP A 39 7.65 6.08 2.81
CA ASP A 39 8.62 5.17 2.24
C ASP A 39 8.83 3.95 3.15
N GLY A 40 8.50 2.77 2.62
CA GLY A 40 8.54 1.52 3.34
C GLY A 40 9.78 0.69 3.03
N ARG A 41 9.60 -0.45 2.34
CA ARG A 41 10.71 -1.29 1.91
C ARG A 41 11.55 -0.57 0.85
N PRO A 42 12.89 -0.66 0.94
CA PRO A 42 13.77 -0.22 -0.14
C PRO A 42 13.40 -0.90 -1.46
N LEU A 43 13.47 -0.16 -2.58
CA LEU A 43 13.11 -0.66 -3.91
C LEU A 43 14.02 -1.79 -4.43
N ASN A 44 15.17 -2.01 -3.79
CA ASN A 44 16.09 -3.11 -4.08
C ASN A 44 15.82 -4.35 -3.21
N GLN A 45 14.75 -4.36 -2.42
CA GLN A 45 14.31 -5.50 -1.63
C GLN A 45 12.93 -5.96 -2.12
N PRO A 46 12.63 -7.26 -2.09
CA PRO A 46 11.29 -7.72 -2.44
C PRO A 46 10.24 -7.20 -1.46
N GLY A 47 9.04 -6.93 -1.99
CA GLY A 47 7.84 -6.74 -1.19
C GLY A 47 7.36 -8.06 -0.57
N ALA A 48 6.24 -8.03 0.15
CA ALA A 48 5.75 -9.22 0.85
C ALA A 48 4.27 -9.56 0.61
N LEU A 49 3.52 -8.73 -0.12
CA LEU A 49 2.07 -8.91 -0.29
C LEU A 49 1.63 -9.46 -1.66
N ALA A 50 2.53 -9.57 -2.65
CA ALA A 50 2.21 -9.97 -4.03
C ALA A 50 2.69 -11.39 -4.40
N GLY A 51 2.94 -12.25 -3.41
CA GLY A 51 3.32 -13.66 -3.63
C GLY A 51 4.51 -13.83 -4.59
N LYS A 52 4.30 -14.52 -5.72
CA LYS A 52 5.32 -14.76 -6.76
C LYS A 52 5.87 -13.46 -7.37
N HIS A 53 5.12 -12.35 -7.29
CA HIS A 53 5.51 -11.05 -7.83
C HIS A 53 6.27 -10.17 -6.84
N ASN A 54 6.53 -10.66 -5.62
CA ASN A 54 7.26 -9.93 -4.59
C ASN A 54 8.64 -9.42 -5.07
N GLN A 55 9.30 -10.14 -5.99
CA GLN A 55 10.62 -9.81 -6.51
C GLN A 55 10.60 -8.87 -7.73
N SER A 56 9.45 -8.69 -8.37
CA SER A 56 9.36 -8.03 -9.69
C SER A 56 8.46 -6.80 -9.73
N ALA A 57 7.84 -6.42 -8.60
CA ALA A 57 6.92 -5.30 -8.53
C ALA A 57 7.17 -4.40 -7.32
N TYR A 58 7.04 -3.09 -7.55
CA TYR A 58 6.85 -2.14 -6.47
C TYR A 58 5.40 -2.25 -5.97
N GLN A 59 5.26 -2.27 -4.65
CA GLN A 59 3.99 -2.51 -3.98
C GLN A 59 3.58 -1.22 -3.29
N VAL A 60 2.38 -0.75 -3.62
CA VAL A 60 1.80 0.49 -3.10
C VAL A 60 0.54 0.13 -2.34
N CYS A 61 0.41 0.62 -1.10
CA CYS A 61 -0.79 0.48 -0.29
C CYS A 61 -1.44 1.85 -0.10
N LEU A 62 -2.73 1.99 -0.46
CA LEU A 62 -3.53 3.15 -0.06
C LEU A 62 -4.21 2.81 1.27
N LEU A 63 -4.11 3.70 2.27
CA LEU A 63 -4.83 3.52 3.54
C LEU A 63 -6.34 3.70 3.33
N GLY A 64 -7.11 2.78 3.90
CA GLY A 64 -8.56 2.64 3.67
C GLY A 64 -8.91 1.33 2.95
N GLY A 65 -10.01 1.38 2.19
CA GLY A 65 -10.48 0.30 1.32
C GLY A 65 -11.52 -0.62 1.96
N VAL A 66 -11.95 -0.36 3.19
CA VAL A 66 -13.09 -1.04 3.83
C VAL A 66 -13.95 -0.07 4.62
N ASN A 67 -15.23 -0.40 4.78
CA ASN A 67 -16.18 0.30 5.65
C ASN A 67 -16.12 -0.21 7.11
N ASP A 68 -17.01 0.30 7.97
CA ASP A 68 -17.11 -0.08 9.38
C ASP A 68 -17.44 -1.58 9.60
N ALA A 69 -18.12 -2.19 8.63
CA ALA A 69 -18.46 -3.61 8.63
C ALA A 69 -17.33 -4.49 8.07
N MET A 70 -16.13 -3.93 7.83
CA MET A 70 -14.97 -4.62 7.21
C MET A 70 -15.25 -5.15 5.80
N GLN A 71 -16.21 -4.55 5.10
CA GLN A 71 -16.51 -4.88 3.71
C GLN A 71 -15.72 -3.97 2.77
N PRO A 72 -15.27 -4.47 1.59
CA PRO A 72 -14.59 -3.63 0.61
C PRO A 72 -15.42 -2.41 0.24
N GLU A 73 -14.80 -1.24 0.30
CA GLU A 73 -15.43 0.03 -0.07
C GLU A 73 -14.38 0.93 -0.74
N ASP A 74 -14.74 1.54 -1.86
CA ASP A 74 -13.90 2.55 -2.49
C ASP A 74 -14.08 3.89 -1.76
N ASN A 75 -13.28 4.06 -0.71
CA ASN A 75 -13.25 5.27 0.11
C ASN A 75 -11.92 6.02 0.00
N PHE A 76 -11.18 5.86 -1.10
CA PHE A 76 -9.91 6.58 -1.30
C PHE A 76 -10.13 8.08 -1.55
N THR A 77 -9.16 8.91 -1.12
CA THR A 77 -9.27 10.37 -1.31
C THR A 77 -8.70 10.83 -2.64
N GLU A 78 -9.15 12.01 -3.10
CA GLU A 78 -8.53 12.71 -4.24
C GLU A 78 -7.02 12.95 -4.04
N ALA A 79 -6.61 13.24 -2.81
CA ALA A 79 -5.20 13.42 -2.46
C ALA A 79 -4.40 12.12 -2.66
N GLN A 80 -4.98 10.97 -2.27
CA GLN A 80 -4.38 9.66 -2.54
C GLN A 80 -4.28 9.36 -4.03
N HIS A 81 -5.33 9.65 -4.81
CA HIS A 81 -5.28 9.47 -6.26
C HIS A 81 -4.25 10.40 -6.93
N ALA A 82 -4.09 11.62 -6.44
CA ALA A 82 -3.05 12.53 -6.92
C ALA A 82 -1.64 12.02 -6.60
N ALA A 83 -1.42 11.52 -5.37
CA ALA A 83 -0.16 10.93 -4.96
C ALA A 83 0.19 9.66 -5.75
N LEU A 84 -0.81 8.80 -5.98
CA LEU A 84 -0.64 7.61 -6.80
C LEU A 84 -0.23 7.99 -8.23
N ARG A 85 -0.90 8.96 -8.85
CA ARG A 85 -0.52 9.47 -10.18
C ARG A 85 0.92 9.98 -10.24
N ARG A 86 1.40 10.65 -9.18
CA ARG A 86 2.81 11.10 -9.09
C ARG A 86 3.78 9.91 -9.04
N LEU A 87 3.48 8.87 -8.25
CA LEU A 87 4.30 7.65 -8.23
C LEU A 87 4.32 6.95 -9.60
N LEU A 88 3.17 6.83 -10.26
CA LEU A 88 3.08 6.22 -11.59
C LEU A 88 3.91 6.99 -12.62
N ALA A 89 3.84 8.32 -12.61
CA ALA A 89 4.64 9.17 -13.48
C ALA A 89 6.15 9.05 -13.18
N ALA A 90 6.53 8.95 -11.91
CA ALA A 90 7.93 8.85 -11.50
C ALA A 90 8.59 7.51 -11.92
N TYR A 91 7.84 6.40 -11.87
CA TYR A 91 8.40 5.07 -12.15
C TYR A 91 8.08 4.52 -13.53
N GLY A 92 7.03 4.99 -14.20
CA GLY A 92 6.67 4.59 -15.57
C GLY A 92 6.42 3.09 -15.75
N LYS A 93 5.97 2.39 -14.69
CA LYS A 93 5.73 0.93 -14.72
C LYS A 93 4.25 0.62 -15.00
N PRO A 94 3.95 -0.53 -15.66
CA PRO A 94 2.58 -1.02 -15.76
C PRO A 94 1.94 -1.19 -14.38
N VAL A 95 0.64 -0.88 -14.28
CA VAL A 95 -0.14 -1.03 -13.06
C VAL A 95 -0.92 -2.33 -13.11
N VAL A 96 -0.83 -3.11 -12.04
CA VAL A 96 -1.66 -4.30 -11.82
C VAL A 96 -2.34 -4.14 -10.47
N TRP A 97 -3.68 -4.19 -10.47
CA TRP A 97 -4.45 -4.12 -9.24
C TRP A 97 -4.53 -5.49 -8.58
N ALA A 98 -4.69 -5.51 -7.25
CA ALA A 98 -4.69 -6.77 -6.50
C ALA A 98 -5.70 -7.82 -6.99
N PRO A 99 -6.93 -7.47 -7.39
CA PRO A 99 -7.88 -8.43 -7.99
C PRO A 99 -7.40 -9.04 -9.32
N ASP A 100 -6.51 -8.35 -10.02
CA ASP A 100 -6.02 -8.70 -11.36
C ASP A 100 -4.66 -9.43 -11.32
N PHE A 101 -4.11 -9.70 -10.13
CA PHE A 101 -2.84 -10.45 -10.05
C PHE A 101 -3.00 -11.82 -10.71
N PRO A 102 -2.12 -12.19 -11.66
CA PRO A 102 -2.10 -13.54 -12.22
C PRO A 102 -1.85 -14.56 -11.09
N ARG A 103 -2.63 -15.64 -11.06
CA ARG A 103 -2.47 -16.73 -10.07
C ARG A 103 -1.27 -17.64 -10.41
#